data_AF-A0A1F3VGI7-F1
#
_entry.id   AF-A0A1F3VGI7-F1
#
_cell.length_a   1.000
_cell.length_b   1.000
_cell.length_c   1.000
_cell.angle_alpha   90.00
_cell.angle_beta   90.00
_cell.angle_gamma   90.00
#
_symmetry.space_group_name_H-M   'P 1'
#
loop_
_entity.id
_entity.type
_entity.pdbx_description
1 polymer ?
#
loop_
_entity_poly.entity_id
_entity_poly.type
_entity_poly.pdbx_seq_one_letter_code
_entity_poly.pdbx_strand_id
1 'polypeptide(L)'
;MDISETLANQFTTTKIIGWLASFFFAICGIPQAVDCWKRGNADGLSAWFLTSWSLGEVLMTIYVILQHGLDGPLLVNYAGNILALIVIVRYKILPRRQLE
;
A
#
# COMPACT_ATOMS: atom_id res chain seq x y z
N MET A 1 26.85 29.66 -1.02
CA MET A 1 25.68 28.89 -1.48
C MET A 1 24.48 29.78 -1.31
N ASP A 2 23.73 30.02 -2.39
CA ASP A 2 22.61 30.94 -2.37
C ASP A 2 21.39 30.25 -1.71
N ILE A 3 20.57 31.00 -0.97
CA ILE A 3 19.42 30.44 -0.22
C ILE A 3 18.44 29.74 -1.17
N SER A 4 18.27 30.29 -2.38
CA SER A 4 17.44 29.71 -3.43
C SER A 4 17.93 28.32 -3.86
N GLU A 5 19.25 28.14 -3.99
CA GLU A 5 19.87 26.88 -4.39
C GLU A 5 19.71 25.80 -3.31
N THR A 6 19.90 26.18 -2.04
CA THR A 6 19.68 25.27 -0.90
C THR A 6 18.23 24.80 -0.84
N LEU A 7 17.25 25.70 -1.02
CA LEU A 7 15.84 25.34 -1.02
C LEU A 7 15.47 24.43 -2.19
N ALA A 8 15.96 24.72 -3.40
CA ALA A 8 15.72 23.90 -4.59
C ALA A 8 16.24 22.46 -4.41
N ASN A 9 17.43 22.29 -3.80
CA ASN A 9 17.96 20.98 -3.47
C ASN A 9 17.10 20.24 -2.43
N GLN A 10 16.66 20.93 -1.36
CA GLN A 10 15.77 20.32 -0.36
C GLN A 10 14.46 19.81 -0.98
N PHE A 11 13.79 20.63 -1.82
CA PHE A 11 12.57 20.21 -2.52
C PHE A 11 12.80 18.99 -3.41
N THR A 12 13.93 18.95 -4.13
CA THR A 12 14.28 17.83 -5.00
C THR A 12 14.52 16.55 -4.20
N THR A 13 15.29 16.64 -3.11
CA THR A 13 15.57 15.51 -2.22
C THR A 13 14.29 14.97 -1.59
N THR A 14 13.40 15.82 -1.06
CA THR A 14 12.12 15.39 -0.47
C THR A 14 11.23 14.68 -1.49
N LYS A 15 11.16 15.16 -2.74
CA LYS A 15 10.38 14.50 -3.80
C LYS A 15 10.92 13.12 -4.13
N ILE A 16 12.24 12.96 -4.26
CA ILE A 16 12.86 11.67 -4.56
C ILE A 16 12.60 10.67 -3.42
N ILE A 17 12.79 11.10 -2.17
CA ILE A 17 12.55 10.25 -0.99
C ILE A 17 11.07 9.84 -0.94
N GLY A 18 10.15 10.77 -1.15
CA GLY A 18 8.70 10.49 -1.13
C GLY A 18 8.29 9.45 -2.18
N TRP A 19 8.76 9.60 -3.42
CA TRP A 19 8.48 8.63 -4.48
C TRP A 19 9.12 7.26 -4.22
N LEU A 20 10.35 7.22 -3.71
CA LEU A 20 11.04 5.97 -3.40
C LEU A 20 10.37 5.24 -2.24
N ALA A 21 10.04 5.95 -1.15
CA ALA A 21 9.31 5.40 -0.02
C ALA A 21 7.94 4.87 -0.45
N SER A 22 7.20 5.66 -1.24
CA SER A 22 5.92 5.24 -1.81
C SER A 22 6.03 3.94 -2.60
N PHE A 23 7.03 3.83 -3.48
CA PHE A 23 7.25 2.63 -4.28
C PHE A 23 7.46 1.40 -3.41
N PHE A 24 8.34 1.47 -2.40
CA PHE A 24 8.59 0.36 -1.49
C PHE A 24 7.36 -0.02 -0.64
N PHE A 25 6.59 0.97 -0.19
CA PHE A 25 5.35 0.70 0.53
C PHE A 25 4.26 0.12 -0.39
N ALA A 26 4.15 0.58 -1.63
CA ALA A 26 3.17 0.06 -2.59
C ALA A 26 3.37 -1.44 -2.86
N ILE A 27 4.63 -1.88 -2.93
CA ILE A 27 4.97 -3.26 -3.25
C ILE A 27 4.98 -4.19 -2.03
N CYS A 28 4.97 -3.68 -0.80
CA CYS A 28 5.18 -4.51 0.39
C CYS A 28 4.03 -5.51 0.62
N GLY A 29 2.80 -5.18 0.22
CA GLY A 29 1.67 -6.10 0.25
C GLY A 29 1.69 -7.17 -0.85
N ILE A 30 2.45 -6.96 -1.93
CA ILE A 30 2.46 -7.85 -3.11
C ILE A 30 3.01 -9.25 -2.76
N PRO A 31 4.15 -9.42 -2.08
CA PRO A 31 4.63 -10.75 -1.67
C PRO A 31 3.58 -11.55 -0.89
N GLN A 32 2.87 -10.90 0.04
CA GLN A 32 1.83 -11.55 0.83
C GLN A 32 0.62 -11.94 -0.04
N ALA A 33 0.22 -11.08 -0.98
CA ALA A 33 -0.84 -11.38 -1.94
C ALA A 33 -0.47 -12.55 -2.85
N VAL A 34 0.77 -12.59 -3.34
CA VAL A 34 1.30 -13.70 -4.16
C VAL A 34 1.32 -15.00 -3.37
N ASP A 35 1.71 -14.98 -2.10
CA ASP A 35 1.71 -16.17 -1.25
C ASP A 35 0.31 -16.68 -0.94
N CYS A 36 -0.66 -15.78 -0.72
CA CYS A 36 -2.07 -16.15 -0.61
C CYS A 36 -2.61 -16.75 -1.91
N TRP A 37 -2.23 -16.18 -3.05
CA TRP A 37 -2.60 -16.69 -4.37
C TRP A 37 -2.04 -18.10 -4.63
N LYS A 38 -0.75 -18.32 -4.32
CA LYS A 38 -0.06 -19.61 -4.45
C LYS A 38 -0.66 -20.68 -3.53
N ARG A 39 -0.91 -20.35 -2.26
CA ARG A 39 -1.51 -21.27 -1.29
C ARG A 39 -3.00 -21.53 -1.53
N GLY A 40 -3.67 -20.59 -2.20
CA GLY A 40 -5.11 -20.63 -2.40
C GLY A 40 -5.92 -20.28 -1.14
N ASN A 41 -5.30 -19.82 -0.06
CA ASN A 41 -5.96 -19.39 1.16
C ASN A 41 -5.14 -18.29 1.86
N ALA A 42 -5.75 -17.63 2.84
CA ALA A 42 -5.11 -16.63 3.69
C ALA A 42 -5.18 -17.01 5.18
N ASP A 43 -5.08 -18.30 5.51
CA ASP A 43 -5.29 -18.79 6.88
C ASP A 43 -4.20 -18.37 7.85
N GLY A 44 -2.98 -18.19 7.36
CA GLY A 44 -1.86 -17.64 8.14
C GLY A 44 -2.01 -16.15 8.54
N LEU A 45 -3.04 -15.47 8.04
CA LEU A 45 -3.33 -14.08 8.39
C LEU A 45 -4.53 -13.99 9.33
N SER A 46 -4.35 -13.26 10.44
CA SER A 46 -5.43 -12.91 11.36
C SER A 46 -6.50 -12.06 10.65
N ALA A 47 -7.78 -12.38 10.88
CA ALA A 47 -8.89 -11.57 10.38
C ALA A 47 -8.85 -10.13 10.95
N TRP A 48 -8.42 -9.98 12.21
CA TRP A 48 -8.25 -8.67 12.85
C TRP A 48 -7.15 -7.85 12.20
N PHE A 49 -6.03 -8.47 11.86
CA PHE A 49 -4.96 -7.80 11.12
C PHE A 49 -5.47 -7.30 9.76
N LEU A 50 -6.13 -8.16 8.99
CA LEU A 50 -6.57 -7.84 7.64
C LEU A 50 -7.65 -6.76 7.62
N THR A 51 -8.59 -6.81 8.56
CA THR A 51 -9.64 -5.78 8.71
C THR A 51 -9.06 -4.45 9.18
N SER A 52 -8.12 -4.45 10.14
CA SER A 52 -7.47 -3.23 10.62
C SER A 52 -6.63 -2.57 9.53
N TRP A 53 -5.86 -3.37 8.77
CA TRP A 53 -5.08 -2.87 7.65
C TRP A 53 -5.98 -2.29 6.55
N SER A 54 -7.03 -3.02 6.16
CA SER A 54 -7.98 -2.56 5.14
C SER A 54 -8.66 -1.25 5.54
N LEU A 55 -9.10 -1.14 6.80
CA LEU A 55 -9.73 0.08 7.30
C LEU A 55 -8.73 1.25 7.34
N GLY A 56 -7.51 1.00 7.82
CA GLY A 56 -6.44 1.99 7.84
C GLY A 56 -6.11 2.54 6.46
N GLU A 57 -5.96 1.67 5.46
CA GLU A 57 -5.70 2.06 4.06
C GLU A 57 -6.81 2.95 3.49
N VAL A 58 -8.08 2.56 3.69
CA VAL A 58 -9.23 3.34 3.21
C VAL A 58 -9.30 4.70 3.90
N LEU A 59 -9.20 4.74 5.22
CA LEU A 59 -9.28 5.98 5.99
C LEU A 59 -8.12 6.94 5.67
N MET A 60 -6.89 6.41 5.53
CA MET A 60 -5.73 7.20 5.17
C MET A 60 -5.80 7.72 3.73
N THR A 61 -6.30 6.92 2.79
CA THR A 61 -6.52 7.36 1.41
C THR A 61 -7.50 8.54 1.37
N ILE A 62 -8.63 8.43 2.07
CA ILE A 62 -9.60 9.53 2.17
C ILE A 62 -8.96 10.77 2.81
N TYR A 63 -8.25 10.59 3.93
CA TYR A 63 -7.56 11.68 4.61
C TYR A 63 -6.58 12.42 3.68
N VAL A 64 -5.76 11.69 2.93
CA VAL A 64 -4.78 12.29 2.00
C VAL A 64 -5.47 13.03 0.87
N ILE A 65 -6.54 12.47 0.28
CA ILE A 65 -7.30 13.14 -0.77
C ILE A 65 -7.90 14.45 -0.24
N LEU A 66 -8.44 14.45 0.98
CA LEU A 66 -9.08 15.62 1.57
C LEU A 66 -8.09 16.71 1.99
N GLN A 67 -6.89 16.34 2.48
CA GLN A 67 -5.91 17.30 3.01
C GLN A 67 -4.87 17.75 1.99
N HIS A 68 -4.44 16.83 1.12
CA HIS A 68 -3.33 17.04 0.19
C HIS A 68 -3.76 16.98 -1.28
N GLY A 69 -5.04 16.70 -1.56
CA GLY A 69 -5.53 16.50 -2.91
C GLY A 69 -4.93 15.24 -3.53
N LEU A 70 -4.50 15.33 -4.79
CA LEU A 70 -3.91 14.20 -5.51
C LEU A 70 -2.40 14.10 -5.27
N ASP A 71 -1.99 13.81 -4.03
CA ASP A 71 -0.59 13.54 -3.68
C ASP A 71 -0.12 12.25 -4.37
N GLY A 72 0.61 12.40 -5.48
CA GLY A 72 1.04 11.30 -6.34
C GLY A 72 1.74 10.16 -5.59
N PRO A 73 2.83 10.42 -4.84
CA PRO A 73 3.51 9.39 -4.05
C PRO A 73 2.55 8.64 -3.11
N LEU A 74 1.78 9.34 -2.26
CA LEU A 74 0.94 8.65 -1.29
C LEU A 74 -0.19 7.84 -1.96
N LEU A 75 -0.79 8.38 -3.03
CA LEU A 75 -1.85 7.67 -3.75
C LEU A 75 -1.34 6.42 -4.47
N VAL A 76 -0.12 6.43 -5.03
CA VAL A 76 0.48 5.23 -5.63
C VAL A 76 0.70 4.14 -4.58
N ASN A 77 1.15 4.52 -3.39
CA ASN A 77 1.29 3.61 -2.26
C ASN A 77 -0.04 2.94 -1.89
N TYR A 78 -1.06 3.75 -1.59
CA TYR A 78 -2.35 3.22 -1.16
C TYR A 78 -3.06 2.42 -2.26
N ALA A 79 -2.94 2.83 -3.53
CA ALA A 79 -3.46 2.06 -4.64
C ALA A 79 -2.83 0.67 -4.73
N GLY A 80 -1.49 0.58 -4.59
CA GLY A 80 -0.78 -0.70 -4.55
C GLY A 80 -1.23 -1.60 -3.41
N ASN A 81 -1.35 -1.04 -2.19
CA ASN A 81 -1.79 -1.79 -1.02
C ASN A 81 -3.26 -2.22 -1.10
N ILE A 82 -4.16 -1.38 -1.62
CA ILE A 82 -5.56 -1.76 -1.86
C ILE A 82 -5.65 -2.93 -2.85
N LEU A 83 -4.89 -2.91 -3.94
CA LEU A 83 -4.87 -4.02 -4.91
C LEU A 83 -4.37 -5.32 -4.26
N ALA A 84 -3.30 -5.26 -3.47
CA ALA A 84 -2.80 -6.41 -2.72
C ALA A 84 -3.84 -6.93 -1.71
N LEU A 85 -4.47 -6.03 -0.96
CA LEU A 85 -5.52 -6.36 0.01
C LEU A 85 -6.72 -7.02 -0.66
N ILE A 86 -7.17 -6.56 -1.82
CA ILE A 86 -8.28 -7.18 -2.56
C ILE A 86 -7.97 -8.66 -2.83
N VAL A 87 -6.75 -8.97 -3.27
CA VAL A 87 -6.32 -10.36 -3.52
C VAL A 87 -6.33 -11.15 -2.22
N ILE A 88 -5.70 -10.63 -1.16
CA ILE A 88 -5.59 -11.32 0.13
C ILE A 88 -6.97 -11.59 0.74
N VAL A 89 -7.83 -10.58 0.79
CA VAL A 89 -9.21 -10.67 1.30
C VAL A 89 -10.03 -11.67 0.49
N ARG A 90 -9.89 -11.67 -0.84
CA ARG A 90 -10.56 -12.64 -1.71
C ARG A 90 -10.18 -14.08 -1.37
N TYR A 91 -8.91 -14.34 -1.01
CA TYR A 91 -8.45 -15.65 -0.57
C TYR A 91 -8.78 -15.96 0.89
N LYS A 92 -9.07 -14.94 1.71
CA LYS A 92 -9.56 -15.13 3.08
C LYS A 92 -11.03 -15.54 3.14
N ILE A 93 -11.88 -14.90 2.32
CA ILE A 93 -13.33 -15.14 2.32
C ILE A 93 -13.68 -16.38 1.47
N LEU A 94 -12.96 -16.58 0.36
CA LEU A 94 -13.26 -17.62 -0.62
C LEU A 94 -11.98 -18.41 -0.95
N PRO A 95 -11.46 -19.21 0.02
CA PRO A 95 -10.30 -20.05 -0.23
C PRO A 95 -10.57 -21.02 -1.38
N ARG A 96 -9.55 -21.26 -2.21
CA ARG A 96 -9.59 -22.23 -3.29
C ARG A 96 -9.71 -23.61 -2.66
N ARG A 97 -10.82 -24.31 -2.90
CA ARG A 97 -10.98 -25.72 -2.51
C ARG A 97 -9.82 -26.52 -3.09
N GLN A 98 -9.02 -27.14 -2.23
CA GLN A 98 -8.12 -28.20 -2.65
C GLN A 98 -9.03 -29.40 -2.94
N LEU A 99 -9.10 -29.82 -4.20
CA LEU A 99 -9.73 -31.09 -4.57
C LEU A 99 -8.81 -32.17 -3.98
N GLU A 100 -9.20 -32.75 -2.85
CA GLU A 100 -8.65 -34.03 -2.39
C GLU A 100 -9.14 -35.17 -3.28
#